data_AF-A0AAV5NP35-F1
#
_entry.id   AF-A0AAV5NP35-F1
#
_cell.length_a   1.000
_cell.length_b   1.000
_cell.length_c   1.000
_cell.angle_alpha   90.00
_cell.angle_beta   90.00
_cell.angle_gamma   90.00
#
_symmetry.space_group_name_H-M   'P 1'
#
loop_
_entity.id
_entity.type
_entity.pdbx_description
1 polymer ?
#
loop_
_entity_poly.entity_id
_entity_poly.type
_entity_poly.pdbx_seq_one_letter_code
_entity_poly.pdbx_strand_id
1 'polypeptide(L)'
;MSPKPEFQKWQDVMDLVAEAAEHDKHGMLLTMLMTPDERDAIQARVNIFNELLKGNLSQRQISQMLGVGIATITRGSNELKNKSDNDKAVLEQLLKNTRE
;
A
#
# COMPACT_ATOMS: atom_id res chain seq x y z
N MET A 1 7.82 -11.00 -35.64
CA MET A 1 7.92 -11.26 -34.18
C MET A 1 7.07 -10.21 -33.49
N SER A 2 6.13 -10.60 -32.62
CA SER A 2 5.31 -9.64 -31.89
C SER A 2 6.18 -8.84 -30.92
N PRO A 3 6.02 -7.51 -30.81
CA PRO A 3 6.76 -6.71 -29.85
C PRO A 3 6.45 -7.20 -28.44
N LYS A 4 7.50 -7.45 -27.65
CA LYS A 4 7.39 -7.77 -26.22
C LYS A 4 7.64 -6.50 -25.41
N PRO A 5 6.95 -6.32 -24.27
CA PRO A 5 7.26 -5.22 -23.36
C PRO A 5 8.69 -5.34 -22.83
N GLU A 6 9.35 -4.20 -22.64
CA GLU A 6 10.70 -4.11 -22.04
C GLU A 6 10.66 -4.47 -20.56
N PHE A 7 9.66 -3.97 -19.83
CA PHE A 7 9.40 -4.32 -18.43
C PHE A 7 8.56 -5.61 -18.38
N GLN A 8 9.14 -6.68 -17.85
CA GLN A 8 8.52 -8.02 -17.83
C GLN A 8 8.32 -8.56 -16.42
N LYS A 9 8.99 -7.98 -15.43
CA LYS A 9 8.96 -8.43 -14.04
C LYS A 9 8.49 -7.30 -13.14
N TRP A 10 7.86 -7.69 -12.03
CA TRP A 10 7.53 -6.76 -10.94
C TRP A 10 8.78 -6.06 -10.39
N GLN A 11 9.92 -6.76 -10.38
CA GLN A 11 11.19 -6.20 -9.94
C GLN A 11 11.59 -4.96 -10.76
N ASP A 12 11.31 -4.95 -12.08
CA ASP A 12 11.68 -3.82 -12.92
C ASP A 12 10.91 -2.54 -12.52
N VAL A 13 9.68 -2.69 -12.01
CA VAL A 13 8.88 -1.58 -11.46
C VAL A 13 9.45 -1.12 -10.12
N MET A 14 9.87 -2.05 -9.26
CA MET A 14 10.47 -1.72 -7.97
C MET A 14 11.79 -0.97 -8.15
N ASP A 15 12.63 -1.39 -9.10
CA ASP A 15 13.90 -0.74 -9.42
C ASP A 15 13.66 0.68 -9.96
N LEU A 16 12.66 0.86 -10.82
CA LEU A 16 12.27 2.18 -11.33
C LEU A 16 11.79 3.13 -10.21
N VAL A 17 10.99 2.61 -9.27
CA VAL A 17 10.51 3.40 -8.12
C VAL A 17 11.65 3.75 -7.17
N ALA A 18 12.59 2.82 -6.95
CA ALA A 18 13.78 3.06 -6.12
C ALA A 18 14.67 4.16 -6.72
N GLU A 19 14.99 4.06 -8.01
CA GLU A 19 15.73 5.10 -8.73
C GLU A 19 15.01 6.45 -8.64
N ALA A 20 13.69 6.47 -8.90
CA ALA A 20 12.92 7.70 -8.78
C ALA A 20 12.89 8.26 -7.34
N ALA A 21 12.95 7.43 -6.32
CA ALA A 21 13.05 7.87 -4.93
C ALA A 21 14.40 8.51 -4.63
N GLU A 22 15.51 7.94 -5.12
CA GLU A 22 16.86 8.51 -4.97
C GLU A 22 17.00 9.90 -5.58
N HIS A 23 16.25 10.18 -6.67
CA HIS A 23 16.24 11.48 -7.34
C HIS A 23 15.07 12.41 -6.93
N ASP A 24 14.34 12.10 -5.85
CA ASP A 24 13.15 12.86 -5.39
C ASP A 24 12.00 12.99 -6.44
N LYS A 25 11.95 12.07 -7.41
CA LYS A 25 10.96 12.02 -8.51
C LYS A 25 9.84 11.00 -8.30
N HIS A 26 9.85 10.28 -7.18
CA HIS A 26 8.86 9.23 -6.87
C HIS A 26 7.42 9.74 -6.90
N GLY A 27 7.14 10.95 -6.40
CA GLY A 27 5.80 11.55 -6.44
C GLY A 27 5.29 11.81 -7.86
N MET A 28 6.14 12.35 -8.73
CA MET A 28 5.82 12.54 -10.15
C MET A 28 5.57 11.20 -10.85
N LEU A 29 6.47 10.23 -10.63
CA LEU A 29 6.38 8.89 -11.23
C LEU A 29 5.06 8.20 -10.87
N LEU A 30 4.73 8.09 -9.58
CA LEU A 30 3.50 7.44 -9.13
C LEU A 30 2.26 8.20 -9.60
N THR A 31 2.32 9.52 -9.72
CA THR A 31 1.20 10.31 -10.26
C THR A 31 0.95 10.03 -11.74
N MET A 32 2.00 9.76 -12.51
CA MET A 32 1.89 9.42 -13.93
C MET A 32 1.50 7.96 -14.17
N LEU A 33 1.99 7.02 -13.35
CA LEU A 33 1.72 5.59 -13.51
C LEU A 33 0.35 5.17 -12.99
N MET A 34 -0.21 5.93 -12.04
CA MET A 34 -1.45 5.56 -11.36
C MET A 34 -2.58 6.53 -11.71
N THR A 35 -3.78 6.00 -11.80
CA THR A 35 -5.01 6.80 -11.85
C THR A 35 -5.32 7.43 -10.49
N PRO A 36 -6.14 8.50 -10.43
CA PRO A 36 -6.62 9.04 -9.15
C PRO A 36 -7.27 7.97 -8.26
N ASP A 37 -8.12 7.12 -8.84
CA ASP A 37 -8.83 6.07 -8.11
C ASP A 37 -7.86 5.04 -7.49
N GLU A 38 -6.78 4.69 -8.19
CA GLU A 38 -5.78 3.77 -7.64
C GLU A 38 -4.97 4.40 -6.51
N ARG A 39 -4.67 5.71 -6.59
CA ARG A 39 -4.02 6.45 -5.50
C ARG A 39 -4.90 6.46 -4.25
N ASP A 40 -6.19 6.75 -4.43
CA ASP A 40 -7.17 6.72 -3.33
C ASP A 40 -7.29 5.31 -2.75
N ALA A 41 -7.28 4.28 -3.59
CA ALA A 41 -7.30 2.89 -3.15
C ALA A 41 -6.04 2.50 -2.37
N ILE A 42 -4.84 2.95 -2.78
CA ILE A 42 -3.60 2.72 -2.03
C ILE A 42 -3.65 3.45 -0.69
N GLN A 43 -4.05 4.72 -0.67
CA GLN A 43 -4.19 5.49 0.57
C GLN A 43 -5.17 4.82 1.54
N ALA A 44 -6.32 4.37 1.04
CA ALA A 44 -7.29 3.62 1.82
C ALA A 44 -6.67 2.34 2.38
N ARG A 45 -5.94 1.56 1.57
CA ARG A 45 -5.25 0.35 2.03
C ARG A 45 -4.24 0.65 3.13
N VAL A 46 -3.39 1.67 2.98
CA VAL A 46 -2.44 2.09 4.03
C VAL A 46 -3.17 2.36 5.35
N ASN A 47 -4.28 3.10 5.29
CA ASN A 47 -5.09 3.38 6.47
C ASN A 47 -5.70 2.12 7.09
N ILE A 48 -6.20 1.18 6.28
CA ILE A 48 -6.72 -0.11 6.74
C ILE A 48 -5.64 -0.86 7.52
N PHE A 49 -4.44 -1.02 6.94
CA PHE A 49 -3.34 -1.74 7.60
C PHE A 49 -2.93 -1.07 8.90
N ASN A 50 -2.81 0.26 8.90
CA ASN A 50 -2.48 1.03 10.09
C ASN A 50 -3.53 0.86 11.21
N GLU A 51 -4.82 0.96 10.93
CA GLU A 51 -5.85 0.79 11.96
C GLU A 51 -6.00 -0.66 12.43
N LEU A 52 -5.80 -1.63 11.53
CA LEU A 52 -5.78 -3.04 11.90
C LEU A 52 -4.58 -3.39 12.80
N LEU A 53 -3.40 -2.81 12.55
CA LEU A 53 -2.21 -2.98 13.39
C LEU A 53 -2.38 -2.33 14.77
N LYS A 54 -3.03 -1.16 14.85
CA LYS A 54 -3.36 -0.51 16.12
C LYS A 54 -4.31 -1.35 16.99
N GLY A 55 -5.22 -2.10 16.36
CA GLY A 55 -6.18 -2.96 17.08
C GLY A 55 -7.26 -2.23 17.88
N ASN A 56 -7.35 -0.90 17.78
CA ASN A 56 -8.28 -0.08 18.57
C ASN A 56 -9.70 -0.04 18.00
N LEU A 57 -9.86 -0.29 16.70
CA LEU A 57 -11.13 -0.18 15.98
C LEU A 57 -11.55 -1.54 15.41
N SER A 58 -12.85 -1.82 15.46
CA SER A 58 -13.43 -2.97 14.76
C SER A 58 -13.42 -2.77 13.25
N GLN A 59 -13.45 -3.87 12.48
CA GLN A 59 -13.50 -3.81 11.00
C GLN A 59 -14.67 -2.96 10.48
N ARG A 60 -15.81 -2.97 11.17
CA ARG A 60 -16.98 -2.14 10.83
C ARG A 60 -16.71 -0.65 11.05
N GLN A 61 -16.06 -0.28 12.16
CA GLN A 61 -15.68 1.11 12.43
C GLN A 61 -14.65 1.61 11.41
N ILE A 62 -13.67 0.78 11.05
CA ILE A 62 -12.68 1.12 10.01
C ILE A 62 -13.36 1.31 8.65
N SER A 63 -14.30 0.42 8.29
CA SER A 63 -15.10 0.53 7.06
C SER A 63 -15.88 1.84 6.99
N GLN A 64 -16.54 2.23 8.09
CA GLN A 64 -17.28 3.50 8.16
C GLN A 64 -16.36 4.71 8.10
N MET A 65 -15.23 4.67 8.83
CA MET A 65 -14.27 5.77 8.88
C MET A 65 -13.60 6.03 7.53
N LEU A 66 -13.24 4.97 6.81
CA LEU A 66 -12.54 5.08 5.52
C LEU A 66 -13.49 5.13 4.32
N GLY A 67 -14.81 5.00 4.51
CA GLY A 67 -15.78 4.96 3.42
C GLY A 67 -15.62 3.77 2.47
N VAL A 68 -14.91 2.72 2.89
CA VAL A 68 -14.65 1.52 2.08
C VAL A 68 -15.53 0.37 2.52
N GLY A 69 -15.90 -0.50 1.58
CA GLY A 69 -16.70 -1.68 1.88
C GLY A 69 -16.00 -2.63 2.88
N ILE A 70 -16.80 -3.29 3.73
CA ILE A 70 -16.29 -4.26 4.73
C ILE A 70 -15.44 -5.34 4.06
N ALA A 71 -15.79 -5.77 2.85
CA ALA A 71 -15.02 -6.76 2.09
C ALA A 71 -13.55 -6.36 1.86
N THR A 72 -13.29 -5.06 1.65
CA THR A 72 -11.93 -4.53 1.49
C THR A 72 -11.15 -4.63 2.81
N ILE A 73 -11.80 -4.35 3.94
CA ILE A 73 -11.21 -4.50 5.28
C ILE A 73 -10.92 -5.97 5.58
N THR A 74 -11.86 -6.87 5.29
CA THR A 74 -11.69 -8.31 5.53
C THR A 74 -10.52 -8.87 4.73
N ARG A 75 -10.37 -8.46 3.46
CA ARG A 75 -9.20 -8.83 2.64
C ARG A 75 -7.91 -8.31 3.27
N GLY A 76 -7.85 -7.02 3.66
CA GLY A 76 -6.68 -6.45 4.32
C GLY A 76 -6.32 -7.14 5.64
N SER A 77 -7.32 -7.52 6.45
CA SER A 77 -7.12 -8.24 7.70
C SER A 77 -6.58 -9.65 7.49
N ASN A 78 -7.06 -10.36 6.47
CA ASN A 78 -6.54 -11.68 6.13
C ASN A 78 -5.10 -11.60 5.59
N GLU A 79 -4.81 -10.64 4.72
CA GLU A 79 -3.44 -10.37 4.25
C GLU A 79 -2.51 -10.12 5.42
N LEU A 80 -2.89 -9.25 6.36
CA LEU A 80 -2.08 -8.93 7.53
C LEU A 80 -1.85 -10.16 8.42
N LYS A 81 -2.89 -10.98 8.65
CA LYS A 81 -2.78 -12.22 9.44
C LYS A 81 -1.82 -13.24 8.81
N ASN A 82 -1.77 -13.29 7.49
CA ASN A 82 -0.91 -14.21 6.74
C ASN A 82 0.56 -13.77 6.67
N LYS A 83 0.89 -12.55 7.10
CA LYS A 83 2.28 -12.07 7.18
C LYS A 83 2.97 -12.53 8.46
N SER A 84 4.30 -12.66 8.37
CA SER A 84 5.12 -12.97 9.53
C SER A 84 5.06 -11.83 10.56
N ASP A 85 5.30 -12.15 11.82
CA ASP A 85 5.30 -11.12 12.88
C ASP A 85 6.43 -10.11 12.68
N ASN A 86 7.53 -10.52 12.05
CA ASN A 86 8.61 -9.62 11.64
C ASN A 86 8.14 -8.60 10.58
N ASP A 87 7.44 -9.05 9.54
CA ASP A 87 6.93 -8.15 8.50
C ASP A 87 5.90 -7.16 9.06
N LYS A 88 5.06 -7.61 9.99
CA LYS A 88 4.10 -6.74 10.70
C LYS A 88 4.83 -5.68 11.52
N ALA A 89 5.87 -6.06 12.25
CA ALA A 89 6.67 -5.13 13.05
C ALA A 89 7.37 -4.08 12.18
N VAL A 90 7.97 -4.50 11.05
CA VAL A 90 8.58 -3.58 10.09
C VAL A 90 7.54 -2.63 9.50
N LEU A 91 6.38 -3.16 9.08
CA LEU A 91 5.29 -2.34 8.56
C LEU A 91 4.80 -1.32 9.60
N GLU A 92 4.64 -1.73 10.85
CA GLU A 92 4.24 -0.85 11.93
C GLU A 92 5.26 0.27 12.18
N GLN A 93 6.56 -0.04 12.13
CA GLN A 93 7.62 0.97 12.26
C GLN A 93 7.60 1.96 11.09
N LEU A 94 7.49 1.49 9.86
CA LEU A 94 7.42 2.37 8.67
C LEU A 94 6.21 3.33 8.76
N LEU A 95 5.06 2.83 9.19
CA LEU A 95 3.85 3.63 9.35
C LEU A 95 3.95 4.66 10.50
N LYS A 96 4.74 4.37 11.53
CA LYS A 96 5.02 5.30 12.64
C LYS A 96 5.98 6.40 12.21
N ASN A 97 7.09 6.05 11.56
CA ASN A 97 8.14 7.00 11.15
C ASN A 97 7.65 8.02 10.11
N THR A 98 6.63 7.67 9.32
CA THR A 98 6.05 8.59 8.32
C THR A 98 5.18 9.70 8.96
N ARG A 99 4.93 9.63 10.28
CA ARG A 99 4.07 10.57 11.02
C ARG A 99 4.83 11.55 11.92
N GLU A 100 6.16 11.44 12.00
CA GLU A 100 7.05 12.39 12.68
C GLU A 100 7.60 13.42 11.69
#